data_AF-A0A3N5S4Y4-F1
#
_entry.id   AF-A0A3N5S4Y4-F1
#
_cell.length_a   1.000
_cell.length_b   1.000
_cell.length_c   1.000
_cell.angle_alpha   90.00
_cell.angle_beta   90.00
_cell.angle_gamma   90.00
#
_symmetry.space_group_name_H-M   'P 1'
#
loop_
_entity.id
_entity.type
_entity.pdbx_description
1 polymer ?
#
loop_
_entity_poly.entity_id
_entity_poly.type
_entity_poly.pdbx_seq_one_letter_code
_entity_poly.pdbx_strand_id
1 'polypeptide(L)'
;MPKFPRPIWIAAWTLSVMLAGCLNSVPPTAAAILFTPTLLATATQTPIPPTLTATQPPTFTSIPSPTSTPEPAGCQKPPDDYTRLEVNNGWTINQRTLAMLTQAQELYGGEIEVNGYAITQGSYHDNGSYSFGTHLGGGAVDLSVMRRGTYTVLWEEVEPLLRALRAAGFAAWLREYGEVYKDSAIHIHAIAIGDRELSAEAEKQLTGPAGYFRGYSGLPFPEGGVPTLDRYGGPIVCQWMIDLGYRDLR
;
A
#
# COMPACT_ATOMS: atom_id res chain seq x y z
N MET A 1 8.96 40.45 46.40
CA MET A 1 8.29 41.01 45.20
C MET A 1 7.12 40.11 44.83
N PRO A 2 5.87 40.61 44.88
CA PRO A 2 4.68 39.77 44.66
C PRO A 2 4.38 39.63 43.16
N LYS A 3 4.01 38.42 42.74
CA LYS A 3 3.56 38.11 41.36
C LYS A 3 2.04 38.30 41.28
N PHE A 4 1.60 39.22 40.43
CA PHE A 4 0.20 39.39 40.04
C PHE A 4 -0.24 38.26 39.09
N PRO A 5 -1.48 37.74 39.19
CA PRO A 5 -2.05 36.86 38.17
C PRO A 5 -2.67 37.70 37.04
N ARG A 6 -2.47 37.27 35.80
CA ARG A 6 -3.11 37.83 34.60
C ARG A 6 -4.47 37.16 34.37
N PRO A 7 -5.53 37.88 33.95
CA PRO A 7 -6.84 37.31 33.68
C PRO A 7 -6.92 36.66 32.30
N ILE A 8 -7.64 35.54 32.24
CA ILE A 8 -7.99 34.75 31.06
C ILE A 8 -9.22 35.39 30.41
N TRP A 9 -9.13 35.73 29.12
CA TRP A 9 -10.26 36.17 28.31
C TRP A 9 -10.82 34.98 27.52
N ILE A 10 -12.06 34.60 27.81
CA ILE A 10 -12.83 33.61 27.06
C ILE A 10 -13.61 34.37 25.98
N ALA A 11 -13.25 34.17 24.72
CA ALA A 11 -14.02 34.66 23.58
C ALA A 11 -14.87 33.50 23.02
N ALA A 12 -16.18 33.55 23.30
CA ALA A 12 -17.17 32.66 22.71
C ALA A 12 -17.50 33.12 21.28
N TRP A 13 -17.32 32.22 20.31
CA TRP A 13 -17.76 32.42 18.93
C TRP A 13 -18.99 31.57 18.65
N THR A 14 -20.10 32.22 18.34
CA THR A 14 -21.38 31.62 17.93
C THR A 14 -21.31 31.19 16.47
N LEU A 15 -21.57 29.91 16.21
CA LEU A 15 -21.63 29.31 14.88
C LEU A 15 -23.08 29.34 14.36
N SER A 16 -23.33 30.12 13.31
CA SER A 16 -24.61 30.14 12.59
C SER A 16 -24.64 29.04 11.52
N VAL A 17 -25.61 28.14 11.64
CA VAL A 17 -25.94 27.10 10.66
C VAL A 17 -26.90 27.67 9.61
N MET A 18 -26.57 27.55 8.33
CA MET A 18 -27.48 27.81 7.21
C MET A 18 -27.66 26.52 6.41
N LEU A 19 -28.89 26.00 6.42
CA LEU A 19 -29.39 24.94 5.54
C LEU A 19 -29.82 25.54 4.20
N ALA A 20 -29.33 24.98 3.10
CA ALA A 20 -29.94 24.99 1.76
C ALA A 20 -29.36 23.75 1.05
N GLY A 21 -30.07 22.88 0.36
CA GLY A 21 -31.40 22.89 -0.24
C GLY A 21 -31.25 21.99 -1.48
N CYS A 22 -31.87 20.81 -1.45
CA CYS A 22 -31.72 19.79 -2.49
C CYS A 22 -32.37 20.23 -3.82
N LEU A 23 -31.69 20.01 -4.95
CA LEU A 23 -32.35 19.91 -6.26
C LEU A 23 -31.85 18.70 -7.04
N ASN A 24 -32.78 17.78 -7.28
CA ASN A 24 -32.65 16.61 -8.15
C ASN A 24 -32.61 17.06 -9.62
N SER A 25 -31.64 16.55 -10.38
CA SER A 25 -31.62 16.65 -11.84
C SER A 25 -31.89 15.29 -12.46
N VAL A 26 -32.91 15.22 -13.30
CA VAL A 26 -33.34 14.03 -14.08
C VAL A 26 -32.38 13.82 -15.27
N PRO A 27 -31.94 12.60 -15.59
CA PRO A 27 -31.12 12.35 -16.78
C PRO A 27 -31.97 12.23 -18.06
N PRO A 28 -31.50 12.71 -19.21
CA PRO A 28 -32.16 12.51 -20.49
C PRO A 28 -31.84 11.13 -21.09
N THR A 29 -32.82 10.64 -21.85
CA THR A 29 -32.94 9.36 -22.56
C THR A 29 -31.86 9.13 -23.62
N ALA A 30 -31.32 7.91 -23.66
CA ALA A 30 -30.36 7.45 -24.67
C ALA A 30 -31.04 7.16 -26.02
N ALA A 31 -30.48 7.69 -27.10
CA ALA A 31 -30.87 7.37 -28.48
C ALA A 31 -30.04 6.19 -29.01
N ALA A 32 -30.71 5.19 -29.58
CA ALA A 32 -30.10 4.02 -30.19
C ALA A 32 -29.56 4.33 -31.59
N ILE A 33 -28.31 3.97 -31.87
CA ILE A 33 -27.67 4.07 -33.19
C ILE A 33 -27.68 2.68 -33.83
N LEU A 34 -28.30 2.58 -35.01
CA LEU A 34 -28.30 1.41 -35.89
C LEU A 34 -26.99 1.35 -36.68
N PHE A 35 -26.24 0.25 -36.56
CA PHE A 35 -25.08 -0.04 -37.40
C PHE A 35 -25.49 -0.90 -38.60
N THR A 36 -25.20 -0.43 -39.80
CA THR A 36 -25.26 -1.20 -41.05
C THR A 36 -23.89 -1.81 -41.36
N PRO A 37 -23.78 -3.13 -41.63
CA PRO A 37 -22.51 -3.73 -42.01
C PRO A 37 -22.22 -3.50 -43.49
N THR A 38 -21.05 -2.91 -43.79
CA THR A 38 -20.50 -2.81 -45.16
C THR A 38 -19.68 -4.07 -45.47
N LEU A 39 -20.07 -4.79 -46.52
CA LEU A 39 -19.34 -5.96 -47.02
C LEU A 39 -18.07 -5.51 -47.76
N LEU A 40 -16.90 -5.97 -47.31
CA LEU A 40 -15.63 -5.78 -48.03
C LEU A 40 -15.43 -6.89 -49.08
N ALA A 41 -15.02 -6.48 -50.28
CA ALA A 41 -14.75 -7.35 -51.42
C ALA A 41 -13.42 -8.10 -51.28
N THR A 42 -13.46 -9.39 -51.58
CA THR A 42 -12.33 -10.33 -51.61
C THR A 42 -11.42 -10.07 -52.81
N ALA A 43 -10.14 -9.81 -52.56
CA ALA A 43 -9.10 -9.76 -53.60
C ALA A 43 -8.49 -11.16 -53.82
N THR A 44 -8.58 -11.65 -55.05
CA THR A 44 -7.99 -12.90 -55.53
C THR A 44 -6.47 -12.78 -55.63
N GLN A 45 -5.72 -13.60 -54.90
CA GLN A 45 -4.26 -13.74 -55.03
C GLN A 45 -3.89 -14.99 -55.85
N THR A 46 -2.91 -14.81 -56.73
CA THR A 46 -2.32 -15.81 -57.63
C THR A 46 -1.42 -16.78 -56.85
N PRO A 47 -1.41 -18.10 -57.15
CA PRO A 47 -0.61 -19.06 -56.41
C PRO A 47 0.89 -19.00 -56.77
N ILE A 48 1.73 -18.93 -55.74
CA ILE A 48 3.20 -19.03 -55.82
C ILE A 48 3.60 -20.49 -55.53
N PRO A 49 4.57 -21.10 -56.25
CA PRO A 49 5.01 -22.48 -56.02
C PRO A 49 5.66 -22.70 -54.64
N PRO A 50 5.54 -23.91 -54.04
CA PRO A 50 5.94 -24.16 -52.66
C PRO A 50 7.46 -24.21 -52.51
N THR A 51 7.98 -23.34 -51.64
CA THR A 51 9.33 -23.44 -51.09
C THR A 51 9.30 -24.43 -49.93
N LEU A 52 10.10 -25.50 -50.00
CA LEU A 52 10.26 -26.48 -48.92
C LEU A 52 10.87 -25.80 -47.69
N THR A 53 10.01 -25.37 -46.77
CA THR A 53 10.38 -24.78 -45.48
C THR A 53 10.45 -25.89 -44.44
N ALA A 54 11.57 -25.94 -43.72
CA ALA A 54 11.80 -26.92 -42.65
C ALA A 54 10.69 -26.85 -41.58
N THR A 55 10.10 -28.00 -41.28
CA THR A 55 9.09 -28.19 -40.22
C THR A 55 9.69 -27.81 -38.87
N GLN A 56 9.29 -26.65 -38.32
CA GLN A 56 9.49 -26.36 -36.90
C GLN A 56 8.61 -27.30 -36.07
N PRO A 57 9.14 -27.90 -34.98
CA PRO A 57 8.35 -28.68 -34.04
C PRO A 57 7.27 -27.80 -33.40
N PRO A 58 6.09 -28.35 -33.07
CA PRO A 58 5.00 -27.56 -32.51
C PRO A 58 5.42 -26.94 -31.18
N THR A 59 5.38 -25.62 -31.12
CA THR A 59 5.48 -24.86 -29.88
C THR A 59 4.32 -25.27 -28.98
N PHE A 60 4.62 -25.83 -27.81
CA PHE A 60 3.60 -26.11 -26.79
C PHE A 60 2.97 -24.78 -26.37
N THR A 61 1.75 -24.52 -26.83
CA THR A 61 0.91 -23.45 -26.31
C THR A 61 0.57 -23.81 -24.87
N SER A 62 1.15 -23.10 -23.91
CA SER A 62 0.82 -23.23 -22.49
C SER A 62 -0.68 -22.99 -22.31
N ILE A 63 -1.39 -24.00 -21.83
CA ILE A 63 -2.80 -23.89 -21.42
C ILE A 63 -2.84 -22.90 -20.24
N PRO A 64 -3.59 -21.79 -20.31
CA PRO A 64 -3.78 -20.92 -19.14
C PRO A 64 -4.51 -21.72 -18.05
N SER A 65 -3.87 -21.81 -16.89
CA SER A 65 -4.42 -22.51 -15.72
C SER A 65 -5.70 -21.79 -15.24
N PRO A 66 -6.83 -22.48 -15.05
CA PRO A 66 -8.11 -21.82 -14.81
C PRO A 66 -8.38 -21.62 -13.32
N THR A 67 -7.76 -20.63 -12.66
CA THR A 67 -8.29 -20.04 -11.40
C THR A 67 -7.66 -18.68 -11.05
N SER A 68 -7.61 -17.69 -11.94
CA SER A 68 -7.19 -16.34 -11.53
C SER A 68 -8.41 -15.55 -11.06
N THR A 69 -8.61 -15.44 -9.75
CA THR A 69 -9.25 -14.23 -9.20
C THR A 69 -8.52 -13.03 -9.80
N PRO A 70 -9.22 -12.01 -10.35
CA PRO A 70 -8.56 -10.85 -10.92
C PRO A 70 -7.56 -10.28 -9.91
N GLU A 71 -6.31 -10.07 -10.35
CA GLU A 71 -5.29 -9.47 -9.50
C GLU A 71 -5.76 -8.08 -9.04
N PRO A 72 -5.59 -7.73 -7.75
CA PRO A 72 -5.94 -6.40 -7.27
C PRO A 72 -5.25 -5.32 -8.12
N ALA A 73 -5.99 -4.26 -8.46
CA ALA A 73 -5.45 -3.15 -9.23
C ALA A 73 -4.25 -2.51 -8.50
N GLY A 74 -3.19 -2.22 -9.24
CA GLY A 74 -1.98 -1.59 -8.70
C GLY A 74 -0.88 -2.56 -8.26
N CYS A 75 -1.14 -3.87 -8.29
CA CYS A 75 -0.12 -4.88 -8.04
C CYS A 75 1.01 -4.79 -9.08
N GLN A 76 2.23 -4.60 -8.58
CA GLN A 76 3.44 -4.60 -9.38
C GLN A 76 4.55 -5.30 -8.60
N LYS A 77 5.23 -6.25 -9.24
CA LYS A 77 6.41 -6.88 -8.64
C LYS A 77 7.50 -5.81 -8.48
N PRO A 78 8.03 -5.57 -7.27
CA PRO A 78 9.07 -4.57 -7.10
C PRO A 78 10.42 -5.07 -7.64
N PRO A 79 11.34 -4.16 -8.02
CA PRO A 79 12.66 -4.54 -8.53
C PRO A 79 13.48 -5.28 -7.47
N ASP A 80 14.40 -6.13 -7.92
CA ASP A 80 15.36 -6.84 -7.07
C ASP A 80 16.65 -6.01 -6.87
N ASP A 81 16.50 -4.70 -6.65
CA ASP A 81 17.60 -3.77 -6.38
C ASP A 81 17.68 -3.42 -4.89
N TYR A 82 18.78 -3.82 -4.25
CA TYR A 82 19.01 -3.66 -2.81
C TYR A 82 20.05 -2.57 -2.51
N THR A 83 20.37 -1.73 -3.50
CA THR A 83 21.24 -0.57 -3.29
C THR A 83 20.65 0.30 -2.19
N ARG A 84 21.45 0.60 -1.17
CA ARG A 84 21.04 1.45 -0.05
C ARG A 84 21.21 2.91 -0.42
N LEU A 85 20.24 3.72 -0.03
CA LEU A 85 20.23 5.15 -0.25
C LEU A 85 19.69 5.85 0.99
N GLU A 86 20.09 7.12 1.13
CA GLU A 86 19.53 7.99 2.15
C GLU A 86 18.29 8.71 1.60
N VAL A 87 17.24 8.78 2.42
CA VAL A 87 15.97 9.47 2.16
C VAL A 87 15.64 10.39 3.34
N ASN A 88 14.87 11.43 3.05
CA ASN A 88 14.41 12.42 4.03
C ASN A 88 15.52 12.93 4.97
N ASN A 89 16.71 13.20 4.40
CA ASN A 89 17.90 13.76 5.06
C ASN A 89 18.36 13.02 6.32
N GLY A 90 18.32 11.68 6.33
CA GLY A 90 18.98 10.91 7.37
C GLY A 90 18.53 9.45 7.53
N TRP A 91 17.46 9.03 6.87
CA TRP A 91 16.98 7.65 6.94
C TRP A 91 17.55 6.81 5.82
N THR A 92 17.98 5.57 6.10
CA THR A 92 18.42 4.64 5.07
C THR A 92 17.27 3.73 4.65
N ILE A 93 17.08 3.52 3.36
CA ILE A 93 16.24 2.43 2.80
C ILE A 93 16.96 1.80 1.61
N ASN A 94 16.48 0.66 1.12
CA ASN A 94 16.96 0.12 -0.15
C ASN A 94 16.10 0.56 -1.35
N GLN A 95 16.67 0.48 -2.55
CA GLN A 95 16.04 0.95 -3.79
C GLN A 95 14.72 0.22 -4.08
N ARG A 96 14.62 -1.08 -3.73
CA ARG A 96 13.39 -1.86 -3.75
C ARG A 96 12.29 -1.20 -2.93
N THR A 97 12.57 -0.84 -1.69
CA THR A 97 11.63 -0.19 -0.78
C THR A 97 11.20 1.18 -1.32
N LEU A 98 12.13 1.97 -1.84
CA LEU A 98 11.80 3.26 -2.46
C LEU A 98 10.88 3.09 -3.69
N ALA A 99 11.16 2.09 -4.54
CA ALA A 99 10.33 1.80 -5.70
C ALA A 99 8.90 1.43 -5.29
N MET A 100 8.74 0.64 -4.23
CA MET A 100 7.42 0.30 -3.68
C MET A 100 6.71 1.53 -3.10
N LEU A 101 7.42 2.40 -2.37
CA LEU A 101 6.83 3.66 -1.86
C LEU A 101 6.42 4.59 -2.99
N THR A 102 7.19 4.62 -4.08
CA THR A 102 6.86 5.41 -5.27
C THR A 102 5.60 4.87 -5.95
N GLN A 103 5.49 3.56 -6.11
CA GLN A 103 4.27 2.93 -6.61
C GLN A 103 3.06 3.21 -5.68
N ALA A 104 3.26 3.12 -4.36
CA ALA A 104 2.22 3.45 -3.40
C ALA A 104 1.77 4.92 -3.53
N GLN A 105 2.70 5.85 -3.72
CA GLN A 105 2.40 7.27 -3.94
C GLN A 105 1.53 7.48 -5.19
N GLU A 106 1.86 6.80 -6.29
CA GLU A 106 1.11 6.88 -7.56
C GLU A 106 -0.31 6.33 -7.41
N LEU A 107 -0.48 5.22 -6.68
CA LEU A 107 -1.79 4.61 -6.41
C LEU A 107 -2.64 5.44 -5.43
N TYR A 108 -2.00 6.05 -4.44
CA TYR A 108 -2.66 6.83 -3.39
C TYR A 108 -3.15 8.18 -3.89
N GLY A 109 -2.29 8.94 -4.58
CA GLY A 109 -2.64 10.25 -5.17
C GLY A 109 -3.08 11.36 -4.19
N GLY A 110 -2.94 11.17 -2.88
CA GLY A 110 -3.33 12.13 -1.85
C GLY A 110 -2.20 13.04 -1.37
N GLU A 111 -2.42 13.72 -0.24
CA GLU A 111 -1.56 14.81 0.27
C GLU A 111 -0.23 14.31 0.89
N ILE A 112 -0.22 13.11 1.47
CA ILE A 112 0.94 12.56 2.18
C ILE A 112 1.99 12.04 1.18
N GLU A 113 3.20 12.63 1.14
CA GLU A 113 4.29 12.14 0.27
C GLU A 113 5.04 10.99 0.94
N VAL A 114 4.60 9.75 0.68
CA VAL A 114 5.13 8.52 1.29
C VAL A 114 6.47 8.06 0.75
N ASN A 115 6.88 8.55 -0.41
CA ASN A 115 8.24 8.40 -0.93
C ASN A 115 9.13 9.62 -0.60
N GLY A 116 8.70 10.47 0.35
CA GLY A 116 9.39 11.71 0.71
C GLY A 116 9.28 12.02 2.20
N TYR A 117 8.69 13.18 2.54
CA TYR A 117 8.72 13.71 3.91
C TYR A 117 8.05 12.81 4.94
N ALA A 118 7.09 11.98 4.52
CA ALA A 118 6.33 11.18 5.45
C ALA A 118 7.18 10.08 6.08
N ILE A 119 8.34 9.72 5.52
CA ILE A 119 9.24 8.72 6.10
C ILE A 119 9.81 9.26 7.42
N THR A 120 9.25 8.80 8.54
CA THR A 120 9.67 9.17 9.90
C THR A 120 10.68 8.20 10.49
N GLN A 121 10.80 7.01 9.91
CA GLN A 121 11.82 6.03 10.23
C GLN A 121 12.12 5.14 9.01
N GLY A 122 13.40 4.94 8.72
CA GLY A 122 13.87 4.06 7.64
C GLY A 122 14.24 2.66 8.12
N SER A 123 14.80 1.89 7.18
CA SER A 123 15.40 0.57 7.39
C SER A 123 16.83 0.67 7.95
N TYR A 124 17.39 -0.47 8.33
CA TYR A 124 18.75 -0.61 8.91
C TYR A 124 19.03 0.31 10.11
N HIS A 125 18.01 0.60 10.90
CA HIS A 125 18.09 1.51 12.04
C HIS A 125 17.71 0.80 13.34
N ASP A 126 18.55 0.99 14.36
CA ASP A 126 18.28 0.48 15.70
C ASP A 126 17.66 1.57 16.58
N ASN A 127 16.36 1.46 16.83
CA ASN A 127 15.63 2.31 17.78
C ASN A 127 15.48 1.66 19.17
N GLY A 128 16.33 0.69 19.49
CA GLY A 128 16.25 -0.09 20.70
C GLY A 128 14.95 -0.91 20.78
N SER A 129 14.45 -1.12 22.00
CA SER A 129 13.27 -1.95 22.25
C SER A 129 11.98 -1.41 21.62
N TYR A 130 11.92 -0.12 21.28
CA TYR A 130 10.70 0.54 20.78
C TYR A 130 10.27 0.05 19.39
N SER A 131 11.20 -0.45 18.58
CA SER A 131 10.92 -0.95 17.23
C SER A 131 10.72 -2.48 17.18
N PHE A 132 10.89 -3.19 18.30
CA PHE A 132 10.93 -4.66 18.34
C PHE A 132 11.90 -5.27 17.31
N GLY A 133 12.94 -4.55 16.90
CA GLY A 133 13.92 -5.00 15.91
C GLY A 133 13.43 -5.10 14.46
N THR A 134 12.22 -4.66 14.12
CA THR A 134 11.69 -4.75 12.74
C THR A 134 12.50 -3.91 11.75
N HIS A 135 13.09 -2.79 12.19
CA HIS A 135 13.91 -1.91 11.34
C HIS A 135 15.39 -2.28 11.29
N LEU A 136 15.83 -3.38 11.91
CA LEU A 136 17.25 -3.79 11.88
C LEU A 136 17.71 -4.30 10.51
N GLY A 137 16.77 -4.61 9.61
CA GLY A 137 17.00 -5.04 8.23
C GLY A 137 16.46 -4.04 7.21
N GLY A 138 16.42 -4.45 5.94
CA GLY A 138 15.75 -3.75 4.85
C GLY A 138 14.23 -3.82 4.93
N GLY A 139 13.54 -3.12 4.03
CA GLY A 139 12.10 -3.29 3.79
C GLY A 139 11.14 -2.66 4.81
N ALA A 140 11.59 -2.25 5.99
CA ALA A 140 10.74 -1.64 7.02
C ALA A 140 10.80 -0.10 6.99
N VAL A 141 9.63 0.54 7.05
CA VAL A 141 9.48 2.00 7.14
C VAL A 141 8.32 2.39 8.05
N ASP A 142 8.48 3.51 8.75
CA ASP A 142 7.36 4.18 9.43
C ASP A 142 7.03 5.49 8.69
N LEU A 143 5.74 5.70 8.48
CA LEU A 143 5.21 6.81 7.70
C LEU A 143 4.30 7.68 8.56
N SER A 144 4.55 8.99 8.58
CA SER A 144 3.66 9.99 9.13
C SER A 144 2.30 9.94 8.42
N VAL A 145 1.25 10.14 9.20
CA VAL A 145 -0.13 10.36 8.70
C VAL A 145 -0.57 11.82 8.89
N MET A 146 0.38 12.71 9.12
CA MET A 146 0.14 14.13 9.38
C MET A 146 0.46 14.98 8.15
N ARG A 147 -0.33 16.04 7.96
CA ARG A 147 -0.04 17.09 6.97
C ARG A 147 1.34 17.68 7.22
N ARG A 148 2.14 17.80 6.14
CA ARG A 148 3.50 18.35 6.17
C ARG A 148 3.59 19.64 6.99
N GLY A 149 4.55 19.68 7.90
CA GLY A 149 4.85 20.87 8.71
C GLY A 149 3.81 21.17 9.79
N THR A 150 2.87 20.27 10.06
CA THR A 150 1.83 20.41 11.08
C THR A 150 1.74 19.17 11.96
N TYR A 151 0.93 19.24 13.01
CA TYR A 151 0.54 18.10 13.84
C TYR A 151 -0.89 17.62 13.54
N THR A 152 -1.42 17.96 12.37
CA THR A 152 -2.78 17.59 11.96
C THR A 152 -2.76 16.25 11.27
N VAL A 153 -3.36 15.24 11.90
CA VAL A 153 -3.58 13.91 11.30
C VAL A 153 -4.64 13.99 10.20
N LEU A 154 -4.34 13.43 9.04
CA LEU A 154 -5.24 13.35 7.89
C LEU A 154 -6.00 12.01 7.91
N TRP A 155 -6.95 11.88 8.83
CA TRP A 155 -7.67 10.62 9.09
C TRP A 155 -8.37 10.03 7.85
N GLU A 156 -8.97 10.88 7.03
CA GLU A 156 -9.66 10.49 5.79
C GLU A 156 -8.70 9.84 4.78
N GLU A 157 -7.39 10.11 4.89
CA GLU A 157 -6.38 9.61 3.96
C GLU A 157 -5.75 8.29 4.41
N VAL A 158 -5.93 7.88 5.67
CA VAL A 158 -5.30 6.68 6.22
C VAL A 158 -5.74 5.42 5.48
N GLU A 159 -7.03 5.21 5.28
CA GLU A 159 -7.54 4.00 4.64
C GLU A 159 -7.18 3.93 3.14
N PRO A 160 -7.33 5.00 2.33
CA PRO A 160 -6.78 5.05 0.97
C PRO A 160 -5.28 4.76 0.92
N LEU A 161 -4.50 5.35 1.82
CA LEU A 161 -3.05 5.17 1.84
C LEU A 161 -2.65 3.74 2.21
N LEU A 162 -3.28 3.14 3.21
CA LEU A 162 -3.05 1.73 3.57
C LEU A 162 -3.37 0.80 2.40
N ARG A 163 -4.45 1.02 1.67
CA ARG A 163 -4.77 0.25 0.46
C ARG A 163 -3.69 0.38 -0.61
N ALA A 164 -3.23 1.60 -0.86
CA ALA A 164 -2.18 1.86 -1.85
C ALA A 164 -0.85 1.19 -1.49
N LEU A 165 -0.42 1.29 -0.22
CA LEU A 165 0.77 0.61 0.28
C LEU A 165 0.66 -0.91 0.12
N ARG A 166 -0.50 -1.49 0.47
CA ARG A 166 -0.75 -2.93 0.35
C ARG A 166 -0.74 -3.40 -1.10
N ALA A 167 -1.36 -2.66 -2.01
CA ALA A 167 -1.31 -2.95 -3.45
C ALA A 167 0.11 -2.82 -4.03
N ALA A 168 0.90 -1.85 -3.55
CA ALA A 168 2.30 -1.68 -3.93
C ALA A 168 3.24 -2.75 -3.33
N GLY A 169 2.74 -3.60 -2.43
CA GLY A 169 3.45 -4.77 -1.93
C GLY A 169 3.87 -4.72 -0.47
N PHE A 170 3.39 -3.77 0.31
CA PHE A 170 3.66 -3.72 1.76
C PHE A 170 2.63 -4.51 2.56
N ALA A 171 3.08 -5.18 3.61
CA ALA A 171 2.23 -5.36 4.78
C ALA A 171 2.21 -4.04 5.55
N ALA A 172 1.05 -3.37 5.65
CA ALA A 172 0.96 -2.03 6.22
C ALA A 172 -0.18 -1.92 7.22
N TRP A 173 0.09 -1.28 8.36
CA TRP A 173 -0.85 -1.07 9.45
C TRP A 173 -0.76 0.34 10.01
N LEU A 174 -1.89 0.94 10.35
CA LEU A 174 -1.89 2.11 11.23
C LEU A 174 -1.53 1.65 12.66
N ARG A 175 -0.56 2.34 13.27
CA ARG A 175 -0.30 2.37 14.71
C ARG A 175 -0.91 3.66 15.26
N GLU A 176 -1.93 3.54 16.09
CA GLU A 176 -2.53 4.68 16.78
C GLU A 176 -1.65 5.18 17.93
N TYR A 177 -2.00 6.36 18.46
CA TYR A 177 -1.32 6.89 19.64
C TYR A 177 -1.34 5.90 20.79
N GLY A 178 -0.18 5.66 21.40
CA GLY A 178 -0.06 4.80 22.57
C GLY A 178 -0.17 3.29 22.29
N GLU A 179 -0.35 2.87 21.03
CA GLU A 179 -0.61 1.46 20.70
C GLU A 179 0.62 0.56 20.85
N VAL A 180 1.79 1.04 20.44
CA VAL A 180 3.04 0.27 20.50
C VAL A 180 3.60 0.29 21.93
N TYR A 181 3.55 1.46 22.55
CA TYR A 181 3.85 1.73 23.96
C TYR A 181 3.17 3.04 24.35
N LYS A 182 3.04 3.34 25.66
CA LYS A 182 2.22 4.42 26.24
C LYS A 182 2.20 5.76 25.48
N ASP A 183 3.33 6.19 24.93
CA ASP A 183 3.49 7.49 24.26
C ASP A 183 3.94 7.36 22.79
N SER A 184 3.74 6.20 22.15
CA SER A 184 4.08 6.02 20.74
C SER A 184 3.24 6.96 19.87
N ALA A 185 3.89 7.68 18.95
CA ALA A 185 3.21 8.56 18.01
C ALA A 185 2.37 7.75 17.00
N ILE A 186 1.32 8.36 16.47
CA ILE A 186 0.56 7.79 15.37
C ILE A 186 1.41 7.73 14.08
N HIS A 187 1.43 6.58 13.42
CA HIS A 187 2.14 6.38 12.15
C HIS A 187 1.58 5.14 11.43
N ILE A 188 1.88 4.99 10.14
CA ILE A 188 1.74 3.72 9.44
C ILE A 188 3.07 2.98 9.52
N HIS A 189 3.06 1.76 10.05
CA HIS A 189 4.18 0.84 9.97
C HIS A 189 4.01 -0.03 8.72
N ALA A 190 5.03 -0.11 7.86
CA ALA A 190 4.97 -0.87 6.61
C ALA A 190 6.23 -1.73 6.40
N ILE A 191 6.02 -2.97 5.96
CA ILE A 191 7.06 -3.97 5.71
C ILE A 191 6.96 -4.46 4.26
N ALA A 192 8.04 -4.32 3.50
CA ALA A 192 8.13 -4.70 2.10
C ALA A 192 8.13 -6.23 1.94
N ILE A 193 7.05 -6.79 1.41
CA ILE A 193 6.90 -8.23 1.23
C ILE A 193 7.95 -8.75 0.23
N GLY A 194 8.61 -9.84 0.60
CA GLY A 194 9.65 -10.48 -0.22
C GLY A 194 10.97 -9.71 -0.31
N ASP A 195 11.18 -8.69 0.53
CA ASP A 195 12.51 -8.09 0.69
C ASP A 195 13.47 -9.11 1.36
N ARG A 196 14.61 -9.37 0.70
CA ARG A 196 15.58 -10.38 1.17
C ARG A 196 16.41 -9.94 2.38
N GLU A 197 16.40 -8.64 2.70
CA GLU A 197 17.14 -8.07 3.81
C GLU A 197 16.25 -7.81 5.04
N LEU A 198 14.99 -8.25 5.05
CA LEU A 198 14.10 -8.16 6.21
C LEU A 198 14.79 -8.68 7.48
N SER A 199 14.56 -8.00 8.60
CA SER A 199 14.93 -8.56 9.90
C SER A 199 14.05 -9.76 10.24
N ALA A 200 14.52 -10.63 11.13
CA ALA A 200 13.72 -11.76 11.59
C ALA A 200 12.40 -11.32 12.24
N GLU A 201 12.38 -10.16 12.91
CA GLU A 201 11.19 -9.62 13.54
C GLU A 201 10.21 -9.02 12.52
N ALA A 202 10.73 -8.40 11.44
CA ALA A 202 9.89 -7.96 10.33
C ALA A 202 9.23 -9.14 9.60
N GLU A 203 9.99 -10.22 9.31
CA GLU A 203 9.44 -11.44 8.70
C GLU A 203 8.35 -12.07 9.56
N LYS A 204 8.52 -12.10 10.90
CA LYS A 204 7.48 -12.57 11.82
C LYS A 204 6.18 -11.76 11.74
N GLN A 205 6.25 -10.45 11.49
CA GLN A 205 5.03 -9.63 11.27
C GLN A 205 4.33 -9.96 9.95
N LEU A 206 5.01 -10.60 8.98
CA LEU A 206 4.37 -11.09 7.76
C LEU A 206 3.70 -12.45 8.00
N THR A 207 4.47 -13.43 8.47
CA THR A 207 4.09 -14.85 8.39
C THR A 207 3.82 -15.52 9.74
N GLY A 208 4.14 -14.84 10.84
CA GLY A 208 3.95 -15.34 12.20
C GLY A 208 2.47 -15.47 12.62
N PRO A 209 2.20 -15.94 13.85
CA PRO A 209 0.84 -16.15 14.35
C PRO A 209 -0.02 -14.87 14.37
N ALA A 210 0.59 -13.71 14.60
CA ALA A 210 -0.04 -12.40 14.54
C ALA A 210 0.21 -11.68 13.19
N GLY A 211 0.63 -12.40 12.16
CA GLY A 211 1.14 -11.82 10.93
C GLY A 211 0.07 -11.28 9.97
N TYR A 212 0.52 -10.43 9.06
CA TYR A 212 -0.27 -9.79 8.01
C TYR A 212 -1.12 -10.76 7.19
N PHE A 213 -0.51 -11.85 6.74
CA PHE A 213 -1.19 -12.82 5.87
C PHE A 213 -2.32 -13.57 6.58
N ARG A 214 -2.41 -13.48 7.91
CA ARG A 214 -3.50 -14.04 8.74
C ARG A 214 -4.54 -12.97 9.14
N GLY A 215 -4.42 -11.75 8.64
CA GLY A 215 -5.35 -10.64 8.95
C GLY A 215 -5.14 -9.98 10.30
N TYR A 216 -3.96 -10.14 10.90
CA TYR A 216 -3.63 -9.59 12.22
C TYR A 216 -2.69 -8.37 12.13
N SER A 217 -2.55 -7.68 13.25
CA SER A 217 -1.84 -6.39 13.37
C SER A 217 -0.31 -6.47 13.26
N GLY A 218 0.30 -7.65 13.27
CA GLY A 218 1.74 -7.83 13.35
C GLY A 218 2.34 -7.61 14.75
N LEU A 219 1.56 -7.10 15.72
CA LEU A 219 2.06 -6.79 17.05
C LEU A 219 2.20 -8.05 17.93
N PRO A 220 3.17 -8.07 18.87
CA PRO A 220 3.24 -9.10 19.89
C PRO A 220 1.95 -9.18 20.71
N PHE A 221 1.63 -10.37 21.18
CA PHE A 221 0.48 -10.63 22.03
C PHE A 221 0.90 -11.56 23.19
N PRO A 222 0.22 -11.52 24.35
CA PRO A 222 0.56 -12.36 25.49
C PRO A 222 0.51 -13.85 25.15
N GLU A 223 1.33 -14.66 25.81
CA GLU A 223 1.29 -16.12 25.68
C GLU A 223 -0.10 -16.66 26.04
N GLY A 224 -0.65 -17.51 25.18
CA GLY A 224 -2.03 -18.01 25.29
C GLY A 224 -3.13 -16.98 24.99
N GLY A 225 -2.75 -15.74 24.65
CA GLY A 225 -3.66 -14.70 24.17
C GLY A 225 -4.04 -14.86 22.70
N VAL A 226 -4.90 -13.95 22.23
CA VAL A 226 -5.34 -13.89 20.83
C VAL A 226 -4.66 -12.70 20.15
N PRO A 227 -4.10 -12.85 18.94
CA PRO A 227 -3.58 -11.74 18.17
C PRO A 227 -4.64 -10.67 17.88
N THR A 228 -4.24 -9.40 17.94
CA THR A 228 -5.12 -8.29 17.55
C THR A 228 -5.35 -8.29 16.04
N LEU A 229 -6.61 -8.21 15.62
CA LEU A 229 -6.99 -8.08 14.21
C LEU A 229 -6.55 -6.74 13.62
N ASP A 230 -6.28 -6.75 12.32
CA ASP A 230 -6.08 -5.52 11.56
C ASP A 230 -7.41 -4.75 11.40
N ARG A 231 -7.46 -3.52 11.94
CA ARG A 231 -8.65 -2.67 11.93
C ARG A 231 -9.04 -2.17 10.53
N TYR A 232 -8.12 -2.21 9.56
CA TYR A 232 -8.34 -1.77 8.17
C TYR A 232 -8.50 -2.94 7.19
N GLY A 233 -8.83 -4.13 7.70
CA GLY A 233 -9.06 -5.31 6.89
C GLY A 233 -7.78 -6.11 6.61
N GLY A 234 -7.95 -7.26 5.97
CA GLY A 234 -6.87 -8.23 5.79
C GLY A 234 -5.92 -7.95 4.61
N PRO A 235 -5.11 -8.96 4.24
CA PRO A 235 -4.06 -8.79 3.26
C PRO A 235 -4.59 -8.51 1.85
N ILE A 236 -3.87 -7.67 1.11
CA ILE A 236 -3.92 -7.65 -0.36
C ILE A 236 -2.80 -8.57 -0.85
N VAL A 237 -3.16 -9.60 -1.61
CA VAL A 237 -2.22 -10.59 -2.12
C VAL A 237 -2.14 -10.47 -3.64
N CYS A 238 -1.01 -9.99 -4.12
CA CYS A 238 -0.70 -9.89 -5.55
C CYS A 238 -0.20 -11.23 -6.10
N GLN A 239 -0.30 -11.44 -7.42
CA GLN A 239 0.11 -12.71 -8.04
C GLN A 239 1.61 -12.97 -7.82
N TRP A 240 2.45 -11.94 -7.94
CA TRP A 240 3.89 -12.09 -7.68
C TRP A 240 4.21 -12.49 -6.24
N MET A 241 3.36 -12.17 -5.26
CA MET A 241 3.53 -12.63 -3.88
C MET A 241 3.23 -14.13 -3.76
N ILE A 242 2.20 -14.59 -4.49
CA ILE A 242 1.86 -16.01 -4.59
C ILE A 242 3.00 -16.80 -5.22
N ASP A 243 3.61 -16.25 -6.27
CA ASP A 243 4.76 -16.87 -6.93
C ASP A 243 6.00 -16.96 -6.00
N LEU A 244 6.09 -16.08 -5.00
CA LEU A 244 7.10 -16.14 -3.93
C LEU A 244 6.71 -17.06 -2.76
N GLY A 245 5.52 -17.65 -2.78
CA GLY A 245 5.02 -18.59 -1.77
C GLY A 245 4.15 -17.97 -0.67
N TYR A 246 3.82 -16.68 -0.76
CA TYR A 246 2.86 -16.04 0.15
C TYR A 246 1.42 -16.34 -0.27
N ARG A 247 0.49 -16.32 0.69
CA ARG A 247 -0.94 -16.57 0.45
C ARG A 247 -1.77 -15.95 1.55
N ASP A 248 -3.04 -15.70 1.28
CA ASP A 248 -4.00 -15.38 2.34
C ASP A 248 -4.19 -16.62 3.23
N LEU A 249 -4.02 -16.45 4.55
CA LEU A 249 -4.05 -17.50 5.57
C LEU A 249 -5.20 -17.32 6.57
N ARG A 250 -6.15 -16.44 6.26
CA ARG A 250 -7.37 -16.21 7.05
C ARG A 250 -8.38 -17.36 6.91
#